data_AF-A0A401HAE4-F1
#
_entry.id   AF-A0A401HAE4-F1
#
_cell.length_a   1.000
_cell.length_b   1.000
_cell.length_c   1.000
_cell.angle_alpha   90.00
_cell.angle_beta   90.00
_cell.angle_gamma   90.00
#
_symmetry.space_group_name_H-M   'P 1'
#
loop_
_entity.id
_entity.type
_entity.pdbx_description
1 polymer ?
#
loop_
_entity_poly.entity_id
_entity_poly.type
_entity_poly.pdbx_seq_one_letter_code
_entity_poly.pdbx_strand_id
1 'polypeptide(L)'
;MASILIAVWGNMFQWGEAVYRVSCSSQAIDNKVREIKSRSSTKALGDCINPDKIIIIAPDSVIAASGQGCTPKDTSNYVQRAKASKKYSEFKQLSSKVIESWLRECEVLEHVDVEVVPNVGWYGADHWLHLNIPATGTPFDQAGFFMLYYILKHLNSIEDESVNIHLDLTHGLNYLTTLLRDLGPFTAACHAMAKGVDMRLHVYNSEPYPSPRPSSIQGSPYIRLASSL
;
A
#
# COMPACT_ATOMS: atom_id res chain seq x y z
N MET A 1 -9.49 21.17 -4.41
CA MET A 1 -8.14 20.66 -4.07
C MET A 1 -8.33 19.22 -3.73
N ALA A 2 -8.02 18.35 -4.68
CA ALA A 2 -8.16 16.90 -4.50
C ALA A 2 -7.10 16.38 -3.52
N SER A 3 -7.39 15.27 -2.85
CA SER A 3 -6.47 14.54 -2.00
C SER A 3 -6.43 13.06 -2.38
N ILE A 4 -5.22 12.53 -2.57
CA ILE A 4 -4.99 11.13 -2.92
C ILE A 4 -3.99 10.50 -1.97
N LEU A 5 -4.32 9.32 -1.44
CA LEU A 5 -3.44 8.50 -0.61
C LEU A 5 -2.96 7.31 -1.43
N ILE A 6 -1.64 7.14 -1.55
CA ILE A 6 -1.00 6.05 -2.27
C ILE A 6 -0.14 5.28 -1.28
N ALA A 7 -0.47 4.02 -1.04
CA ALA A 7 0.25 3.15 -0.12
C ALA A 7 0.92 2.00 -0.87
N VAL A 8 2.11 1.58 -0.40
CA VAL A 8 2.70 0.30 -0.79
C VAL A 8 2.50 -0.73 0.31
N TRP A 9 2.06 -1.93 -0.07
CA TRP A 9 1.77 -3.02 0.85
C TRP A 9 2.62 -4.25 0.54
N GLY A 10 2.94 -5.00 1.60
CA GLY A 10 3.59 -6.31 1.55
C GLY A 10 2.66 -7.41 2.05
N ASN A 11 3.12 -8.22 3.00
CA ASN A 11 2.34 -9.33 3.55
C ASN A 11 1.39 -8.86 4.67
N MET A 12 0.16 -8.50 4.32
CA MET A 12 -0.86 -8.05 5.27
C MET A 12 -1.38 -9.13 6.23
N PHE A 13 -1.16 -10.42 5.92
CA PHE A 13 -1.55 -11.51 6.81
C PHE A 13 -0.69 -11.59 8.08
N GLN A 14 0.41 -10.84 8.15
CA GLN A 14 1.27 -10.78 9.33
C GLN A 14 0.96 -9.57 10.23
N TRP A 15 0.11 -8.65 9.79
CA TRP A 15 -0.13 -7.42 10.52
C TRP A 15 -1.09 -7.63 11.70
N GLY A 16 -0.61 -7.27 12.88
CA GLY A 16 -1.41 -7.17 14.10
C GLY A 16 -2.10 -5.82 14.21
N GLU A 17 -3.12 -5.73 15.06
CA GLU A 17 -3.71 -4.43 15.41
C GLU A 17 -2.74 -3.60 16.25
N ALA A 18 -2.65 -2.31 15.94
CA ALA A 18 -1.91 -1.31 16.70
C ALA A 18 -2.74 -0.02 16.83
N VAL A 19 -2.33 0.86 17.75
CA VAL A 19 -2.87 2.21 17.87
C VAL A 19 -1.92 3.17 17.15
N TYR A 20 -2.36 3.68 16.01
CA TYR A 20 -1.62 4.66 15.21
C TYR A 20 -1.90 6.08 15.72
N ARG A 21 -0.84 6.85 15.99
CA ARG A 21 -0.90 8.27 16.34
C ARG A 21 -0.59 9.09 15.10
N VAL A 22 -1.60 9.77 14.57
CA VAL A 22 -1.54 10.47 13.28
C VAL A 22 -1.85 11.94 13.48
N SER A 23 -1.02 12.84 12.93
CA SER A 23 -1.34 14.27 12.85
C SER A 23 -2.14 14.52 11.58
N CYS A 24 -3.39 14.98 11.72
CA CYS A 24 -4.33 15.10 10.59
C CYS A 24 -4.28 16.45 9.89
N SER A 25 -3.39 17.35 10.28
CA SER A 25 -3.36 18.70 9.75
C SER A 25 -2.60 18.73 8.42
N SER A 26 -3.32 18.97 7.31
CA SER A 26 -2.70 19.42 6.06
C SER A 26 -2.19 20.87 6.15
N GLN A 27 -2.62 21.61 7.18
CA GLN A 27 -2.21 22.96 7.50
C GLN A 27 -1.67 22.99 8.92
N ALA A 28 -0.43 23.49 9.11
CA ALA A 28 0.36 23.44 10.35
C ALA A 28 -0.23 24.13 11.61
N ILE A 29 -1.53 24.42 11.65
CA ILE A 29 -2.18 25.29 12.63
C ILE A 29 -2.92 24.48 13.70
N ASP A 30 -3.39 23.27 13.39
CA ASP A 30 -4.15 22.45 14.35
C ASP A 30 -3.43 21.11 14.54
N ASN A 31 -2.42 21.07 15.41
CA ASN A 31 -1.58 19.89 15.76
C ASN A 31 -2.38 18.77 16.46
N LYS A 32 -3.62 18.52 16.05
CA LYS A 32 -4.51 17.53 16.62
C LYS A 32 -4.05 16.13 16.20
N VAL A 33 -3.43 15.45 17.16
CA VAL A 33 -3.08 14.04 17.03
C VAL A 33 -4.33 13.20 17.26
N ARG A 34 -4.66 12.32 16.32
CA ARG A 34 -5.69 11.29 16.49
C ARG A 34 -5.04 9.95 16.78
N GLU A 35 -5.66 9.18 17.67
CA GLU A 35 -5.31 7.80 17.93
C GLU A 35 -6.32 6.89 17.23
N ILE A 36 -5.85 6.06 16.31
CA ILE A 36 -6.70 5.23 15.46
C ILE A 36 -6.22 3.79 15.58
N LYS A 37 -7.10 2.92 16.09
CA LYS A 37 -6.82 1.49 16.21
C LYS A 37 -7.06 0.81 14.86
N SER A 38 -6.04 0.16 14.33
CA SER A 38 -6.05 -0.38 12.96
C SER A 38 -4.98 -1.46 12.77
N ARG A 39 -5.08 -2.30 11.72
CA ARG A 39 -3.98 -3.19 11.33
C ARG A 39 -3.04 -2.55 10.31
N SER A 40 -3.52 -1.56 9.56
CA SER A 40 -2.71 -0.79 8.62
C SER A 40 -2.64 0.70 8.97
N SER A 41 -1.51 1.32 8.66
CA SER A 41 -1.34 2.78 8.68
C SER A 41 -2.19 3.44 7.61
N THR A 42 -2.46 2.74 6.51
CA THR A 42 -3.24 3.25 5.39
C THR A 42 -4.67 3.56 5.79
N LYS A 43 -5.33 2.66 6.56
CA LYS A 43 -6.64 2.97 7.15
C LYS A 43 -6.55 4.14 8.14
N ALA A 44 -5.54 4.15 9.03
CA ALA A 44 -5.37 5.23 9.99
C ALA A 44 -5.16 6.60 9.31
N LEU A 45 -4.41 6.65 8.22
CA LEU A 45 -4.24 7.83 7.37
C LEU A 45 -5.54 8.17 6.64
N GLY A 46 -6.25 7.18 6.07
CA GLY A 46 -7.55 7.36 5.43
C GLY A 46 -8.58 8.01 6.37
N ASP A 47 -8.74 7.47 7.57
CA ASP A 47 -9.69 7.98 8.58
C ASP A 47 -9.30 9.39 9.11
N CYS A 48 -8.00 9.72 9.05
CA CYS A 48 -7.44 10.97 9.57
C CYS A 48 -7.45 12.10 8.54
N ILE A 49 -6.96 11.83 7.34
CA ILE A 49 -6.81 12.78 6.23
C ILE A 49 -8.11 12.91 5.43
N ASN A 50 -8.90 11.82 5.37
CA ASN A 50 -10.10 11.71 4.55
C ASN A 50 -9.83 12.04 3.06
N PRO A 51 -8.91 11.30 2.40
CA PRO A 51 -8.58 11.55 1.00
C PRO A 51 -9.76 11.18 0.08
N ASP A 52 -9.86 11.83 -1.08
CA ASP A 52 -10.88 11.56 -2.09
C ASP A 52 -10.68 10.18 -2.75
N LYS A 53 -9.43 9.70 -2.77
CA LYS A 53 -9.06 8.40 -3.32
C LYS A 53 -7.93 7.75 -2.53
N ILE A 54 -8.03 6.44 -2.32
CA ILE A 54 -6.99 5.59 -1.74
C ILE A 54 -6.56 4.56 -2.78
N ILE A 55 -5.25 4.44 -3.00
CA ILE A 55 -4.64 3.47 -3.90
C ILE A 55 -3.68 2.61 -3.09
N ILE A 56 -3.81 1.30 -3.23
CA ILE A 56 -2.87 0.34 -2.67
C ILE A 56 -2.12 -0.33 -3.81
N ILE A 57 -0.80 -0.18 -3.79
CA ILE A 57 0.13 -0.86 -4.69
C ILE A 57 0.71 -2.05 -3.93
N ALA A 58 0.50 -3.27 -4.44
CA ALA A 58 0.93 -4.49 -3.76
C ALA A 58 1.64 -5.44 -4.73
N PRO A 59 2.60 -6.25 -4.25
CA PRO A 59 3.23 -7.28 -5.06
C PRO A 59 2.23 -8.37 -5.40
N ASP A 60 2.34 -8.92 -6.59
CA ASP A 60 1.54 -10.06 -7.02
C ASP A 60 1.76 -11.32 -6.15
N SER A 61 2.92 -11.44 -5.50
CA SER A 61 3.30 -12.48 -4.55
C SER A 61 2.46 -12.51 -3.27
N VAL A 62 1.66 -11.48 -3.00
CA VAL A 62 0.71 -11.45 -1.89
C VAL A 62 -0.27 -12.62 -1.90
N ILE A 63 -0.57 -13.18 -3.07
CA ILE A 63 -1.45 -14.35 -3.19
C ILE A 63 -0.83 -15.63 -2.60
N ALA A 64 0.49 -15.67 -2.45
CA ALA A 64 1.21 -16.74 -1.78
C ALA A 64 1.45 -16.46 -0.29
N ALA A 65 1.09 -15.28 0.17
CA ALA A 65 1.40 -14.83 1.51
C ALA A 65 0.51 -15.51 2.55
N SER A 66 1.05 -15.68 3.75
CA SER A 66 0.36 -16.23 4.91
C SER A 66 0.93 -15.63 6.19
N GLY A 67 0.19 -15.75 7.28
CA GLY A 67 0.60 -15.22 8.58
C GLY A 67 -0.41 -15.56 9.67
N GLN A 68 -0.09 -15.14 10.90
CA GLN A 68 -0.92 -15.35 12.09
C GLN A 68 -1.97 -14.24 12.29
N GLY A 69 -1.99 -13.24 11.42
CA GLY A 69 -2.96 -12.15 11.43
C GLY A 69 -4.30 -12.56 10.83
N CYS A 70 -5.10 -11.55 10.48
CA CYS A 70 -6.40 -11.79 9.88
C CYS A 70 -6.27 -12.40 8.47
N THR A 71 -7.05 -13.45 8.21
CA THR A 71 -7.10 -14.15 6.91
C THR A 71 -8.57 -14.25 6.45
N PRO A 72 -8.94 -13.67 5.30
CA PRO A 72 -10.27 -13.80 4.73
C PRO A 72 -10.67 -15.24 4.43
N LYS A 73 -11.97 -15.52 4.46
CA LYS A 73 -12.50 -16.88 4.25
C LYS A 73 -12.18 -17.43 2.86
N ASP A 74 -12.24 -16.60 1.84
CA ASP A 74 -12.09 -17.00 0.43
C ASP A 74 -10.64 -17.05 -0.06
N THR A 75 -9.67 -16.68 0.77
CA THR A 75 -8.25 -16.61 0.37
C THR A 75 -7.76 -17.93 -0.22
N SER A 76 -8.08 -19.06 0.41
CA SER A 76 -7.64 -20.39 -0.04
C SER A 76 -8.11 -20.73 -1.45
N ASN A 77 -9.35 -20.34 -1.81
CA ASN A 77 -9.91 -20.55 -3.14
C ASN A 77 -9.15 -19.70 -4.18
N TYR A 78 -8.89 -18.42 -3.90
CA TYR A 78 -8.11 -17.58 -4.80
C TYR A 78 -6.70 -18.13 -5.03
N VAL A 79 -6.04 -18.63 -3.97
CA VAL A 79 -4.71 -19.26 -4.10
C VAL A 79 -4.75 -20.48 -4.99
N GLN A 80 -5.71 -21.39 -4.79
CA GLN A 80 -5.83 -22.60 -5.62
C GLN A 80 -6.06 -22.27 -7.10
N ARG A 81 -6.92 -21.29 -7.38
CA ARG A 81 -7.17 -20.82 -8.75
C ARG A 81 -5.95 -20.17 -9.37
N ALA A 82 -5.19 -19.39 -8.59
CA ALA A 82 -3.98 -18.75 -9.08
C ALA A 82 -2.89 -19.75 -9.44
N LYS A 83 -2.75 -20.83 -8.66
CA LYS A 83 -1.85 -21.95 -8.98
C LYS A 83 -2.22 -22.65 -10.29
N ALA A 84 -3.50 -22.71 -10.63
CA ALA A 84 -3.99 -23.30 -11.87
C ALA A 84 -3.95 -22.32 -13.07
N SER A 85 -3.75 -21.03 -12.82
CA SER A 85 -3.76 -20.01 -13.87
C SER A 85 -2.54 -20.11 -14.78
N LYS A 86 -2.78 -19.99 -16.09
CA LYS A 86 -1.72 -19.92 -17.11
C LYS A 86 -1.47 -18.50 -17.64
N LYS A 87 -2.31 -17.53 -17.23
CA LYS A 87 -2.26 -16.15 -17.72
C LYS A 87 -1.95 -15.20 -16.58
N TYR A 88 -0.95 -14.35 -16.76
CA TYR A 88 -0.57 -13.36 -15.76
C TYR A 88 -1.71 -12.38 -15.43
N SER A 89 -2.55 -12.02 -16.40
CA SER A 89 -3.70 -11.14 -16.14
C SER A 89 -4.72 -11.75 -15.17
N GLU A 90 -4.99 -13.05 -15.28
CA GLU A 90 -5.86 -13.77 -14.34
C GLU A 90 -5.18 -13.90 -12.97
N PHE A 91 -3.88 -14.20 -12.95
CA PHE A 91 -3.09 -14.24 -11.73
C PHE A 91 -3.16 -12.90 -10.97
N LYS A 92 -2.88 -11.79 -11.67
CA LYS A 92 -2.98 -10.42 -11.15
C LYS A 92 -4.36 -10.15 -10.56
N GLN A 93 -5.44 -10.49 -11.27
CA GLN A 93 -6.82 -10.29 -10.80
C GLN A 93 -7.11 -11.08 -9.52
N LEU A 94 -6.61 -12.31 -9.41
CA LEU A 94 -6.76 -13.11 -8.20
C LEU A 94 -5.97 -12.51 -7.03
N SER A 95 -4.76 -12.00 -7.27
CA SER A 95 -3.97 -11.29 -6.25
C SER A 95 -4.70 -10.04 -5.75
N SER A 96 -5.31 -9.24 -6.64
CA SER A 96 -6.14 -8.10 -6.25
C SER A 96 -7.32 -8.53 -5.36
N LYS A 97 -8.03 -9.61 -5.73
CA LYS A 97 -9.17 -10.13 -4.95
C LYS A 97 -8.78 -10.58 -3.54
N VAL A 98 -7.57 -11.11 -3.37
CA VAL A 98 -7.05 -11.46 -2.04
C VAL A 98 -6.90 -10.22 -1.17
N ILE A 99 -6.33 -9.14 -1.70
CA ILE A 99 -6.18 -7.86 -0.99
C ILE A 99 -7.54 -7.22 -0.70
N GLU A 100 -8.42 -7.16 -1.70
CA GLU A 100 -9.78 -6.62 -1.54
C GLU A 100 -10.59 -7.36 -0.48
N SER A 101 -10.47 -8.69 -0.42
CA SER A 101 -11.14 -9.48 0.62
C SER A 101 -10.57 -9.20 2.00
N TRP A 102 -9.25 -8.99 2.10
CA TRP A 102 -8.61 -8.56 3.35
C TRP A 102 -9.06 -7.17 3.78
N LEU A 103 -9.12 -6.21 2.86
CA LEU A 103 -9.64 -4.86 3.13
C LEU A 103 -11.07 -4.88 3.66
N ARG A 104 -11.94 -5.71 3.08
CA ARG A 104 -13.34 -5.85 3.52
C ARG A 104 -13.48 -6.55 4.87
N GLU A 105 -12.81 -7.68 5.07
CA GLU A 105 -13.04 -8.55 6.24
C GLU A 105 -12.17 -8.20 7.44
N CYS A 106 -10.97 -7.67 7.22
CA CYS A 106 -9.96 -7.49 8.28
C CYS A 106 -9.77 -6.03 8.69
N GLU A 107 -9.96 -5.10 7.75
CA GLU A 107 -9.65 -3.68 7.94
C GLU A 107 -10.89 -2.78 7.85
N VAL A 108 -11.94 -3.25 7.19
CA VAL A 108 -13.18 -2.50 6.91
C VAL A 108 -12.83 -1.15 6.26
N LEU A 109 -12.06 -1.20 5.17
CA LEU A 109 -11.68 -0.04 4.37
C LEU A 109 -12.33 -0.14 2.99
N GLU A 110 -13.23 0.80 2.70
CA GLU A 110 -14.01 0.86 1.45
C GLU A 110 -13.41 1.86 0.46
N HIS A 111 -13.87 1.82 -0.80
CA HIS A 111 -13.48 2.77 -1.85
C HIS A 111 -11.96 2.84 -2.13
N VAL A 112 -11.29 1.68 -2.11
CA VAL A 112 -9.85 1.54 -2.40
C VAL A 112 -9.62 0.97 -3.79
N ASP A 113 -8.76 1.61 -4.56
CA ASP A 113 -8.22 1.07 -5.81
C ASP A 113 -7.01 0.17 -5.49
N VAL A 114 -7.05 -1.10 -5.90
CA VAL A 114 -5.95 -2.05 -5.68
C VAL A 114 -5.21 -2.31 -6.99
N GLU A 115 -3.93 -1.96 -7.01
CA GLU A 115 -3.04 -2.18 -8.14
C GLU A 115 -1.94 -3.17 -7.78
N VAL A 116 -1.92 -4.28 -8.51
CA VAL A 116 -0.93 -5.34 -8.32
C VAL A 116 0.23 -5.18 -9.29
N VAL A 117 1.45 -5.22 -8.77
CA VAL A 117 2.70 -5.07 -9.53
C VAL A 117 3.51 -6.37 -9.54
N PRO A 118 4.29 -6.61 -10.60
CA PRO A 118 5.17 -7.76 -10.65
C PRO A 118 6.16 -7.78 -9.48
N ASN A 119 6.37 -8.94 -8.87
CA ASN A 119 7.31 -9.09 -7.77
C ASN A 119 8.32 -10.23 -7.95
N VAL A 120 9.49 -10.08 -7.31
CA VAL A 120 10.53 -11.12 -7.27
C VAL A 120 10.72 -11.61 -5.86
N GLY A 121 10.76 -12.93 -5.75
CA GLY A 121 11.23 -13.58 -4.55
C GLY A 121 10.78 -15.03 -4.54
N TRP A 122 11.30 -15.74 -3.55
CA TRP A 122 10.99 -17.15 -3.33
C TRP A 122 10.07 -17.21 -2.13
N TYR A 123 8.80 -17.60 -2.34
CA TYR A 123 7.78 -17.58 -1.30
C TYR A 123 7.13 -18.97 -1.15
N GLY A 124 7.08 -19.45 0.09
CA GLY A 124 6.47 -20.73 0.47
C GLY A 124 7.33 -21.97 0.18
N ALA A 125 6.87 -23.11 0.70
CA ALA A 125 7.57 -24.40 0.60
C ALA A 125 7.69 -24.91 -0.86
N ASP A 126 6.74 -24.54 -1.74
CA ASP A 126 6.67 -25.05 -3.11
C ASP A 126 7.32 -24.14 -4.17
N HIS A 127 7.94 -23.02 -3.76
CA HIS A 127 8.73 -22.11 -4.62
C HIS A 127 8.02 -21.63 -5.90
N TRP A 128 6.69 -21.56 -5.87
CA TRP A 128 5.86 -21.57 -7.06
C TRP A 128 5.79 -20.23 -7.82
N LEU A 129 6.34 -19.15 -7.26
CA LEU A 129 6.29 -17.84 -7.89
C LEU A 129 7.58 -17.47 -8.62
N HIS A 130 7.94 -18.26 -9.62
CA HIS A 130 8.82 -17.78 -10.68
C HIS A 130 7.97 -17.18 -11.79
N LEU A 131 7.67 -15.90 -11.69
CA LEU A 131 7.16 -15.18 -12.86
C LEU A 131 8.32 -15.00 -13.82
N ASN A 132 8.34 -15.87 -14.82
CA ASN A 132 9.24 -15.79 -15.96
C ASN A 132 8.71 -14.67 -16.85
N ILE A 133 8.93 -13.41 -16.46
CA ILE A 133 8.38 -12.26 -17.18
C ILE A 133 9.25 -12.09 -18.43
N PRO A 134 8.70 -12.38 -19.63
CA PRO A 134 9.48 -12.41 -20.85
C PRO A 134 9.57 -10.98 -21.38
N ALA A 135 10.46 -10.17 -20.81
CA ALA A 135 10.78 -8.85 -21.34
C ALA A 135 12.10 -8.37 -20.75
N THR A 136 12.95 -7.83 -21.62
CA THR A 136 14.18 -7.11 -21.28
C THR A 136 14.01 -6.21 -20.04
N GLY A 137 14.89 -6.35 -19.05
CA GLY A 137 14.91 -5.53 -17.84
C GLY A 137 15.01 -6.36 -16.56
N THR A 138 15.42 -5.73 -15.47
CA THR A 138 15.33 -6.34 -14.15
C THR A 138 13.87 -6.31 -13.68
N PRO A 139 13.44 -7.25 -12.84
CA PRO A 139 12.08 -7.17 -12.30
C PRO A 139 11.82 -5.93 -11.44
N PHE A 140 12.87 -5.31 -10.90
CA PHE A 140 12.80 -4.00 -10.27
C PHE A 140 12.34 -2.93 -11.28
N ASP A 141 12.88 -2.94 -12.49
CA ASP A 141 12.47 -2.05 -13.57
C ASP A 141 11.00 -2.27 -13.92
N GLN A 142 10.57 -3.54 -14.01
CA GLN A 142 9.19 -3.86 -14.32
C GLN A 142 8.23 -3.38 -13.23
N ALA A 143 8.52 -3.66 -11.95
CA ALA A 143 7.73 -3.13 -10.84
C ALA A 143 7.69 -1.59 -10.88
N GLY A 144 8.83 -0.95 -11.15
CA GLY A 144 8.93 0.51 -11.30
C GLY A 144 8.07 1.05 -12.44
N PHE A 145 8.09 0.44 -13.62
CA PHE A 145 7.26 0.84 -14.76
C PHE A 145 5.77 0.71 -14.45
N PHE A 146 5.35 -0.40 -13.82
CA PHE A 146 3.96 -0.59 -13.43
C PHE A 146 3.52 0.43 -12.37
N MET A 147 4.37 0.71 -11.38
CA MET A 147 4.11 1.73 -10.37
C MET A 147 3.97 3.12 -10.97
N LEU A 148 4.92 3.53 -11.82
CA LEU A 148 4.86 4.79 -12.56
C LEU A 148 3.56 4.90 -13.37
N TYR A 149 3.22 3.85 -14.12
CA TYR A 149 1.99 3.79 -14.89
C TYR A 149 0.75 3.94 -14.01
N TYR A 150 0.65 3.23 -12.89
CA TYR A 150 -0.52 3.31 -12.01
C TYR A 150 -0.65 4.67 -11.34
N ILE A 151 0.44 5.24 -10.82
CA ILE A 151 0.41 6.58 -10.23
C ILE A 151 -0.06 7.59 -11.29
N LEU A 152 0.51 7.57 -12.51
CA LEU A 152 0.07 8.45 -13.60
C LEU A 152 -1.38 8.23 -14.02
N LYS A 153 -1.82 6.98 -14.12
CA LYS A 153 -3.21 6.61 -14.46
C LYS A 153 -4.18 7.26 -13.49
N HIS A 154 -3.89 7.21 -12.19
CA HIS A 154 -4.76 7.77 -11.18
C HIS A 154 -4.67 9.31 -11.10
N LEU A 155 -3.47 9.89 -11.22
CA LEU A 155 -3.32 11.36 -11.27
C LEU A 155 -4.03 11.96 -12.49
N ASN A 156 -3.97 11.31 -13.65
CA ASN A 156 -4.68 11.75 -14.86
C ASN A 156 -6.21 11.69 -14.74
N SER A 157 -6.75 11.01 -13.74
CA SER A 157 -8.20 11.01 -13.48
C SER A 157 -8.66 12.16 -12.59
N ILE A 158 -7.73 13.00 -12.12
CA ILE A 158 -8.02 14.16 -11.29
C ILE A 158 -8.08 15.40 -12.18
N GLU A 159 -9.17 16.16 -12.08
CA GLU A 159 -9.40 17.38 -12.87
C GLU A 159 -9.10 18.66 -12.09
N ASP A 160 -8.86 18.57 -10.77
CA ASP A 160 -8.54 19.72 -9.92
C ASP A 160 -7.23 20.42 -10.32
N GLU A 161 -7.23 21.75 -10.21
CA GLU A 161 -6.05 22.60 -10.41
C GLU A 161 -5.00 22.48 -9.28
N SER A 162 -5.36 21.81 -8.17
CA SER A 162 -4.47 21.57 -7.04
C SER A 162 -4.73 20.22 -6.38
N VAL A 163 -3.66 19.47 -6.09
CA VAL A 163 -3.71 18.08 -5.58
C VAL A 163 -2.75 17.89 -4.40
N ASN A 164 -3.25 17.34 -3.30
CA ASN A 164 -2.45 16.81 -2.20
C ASN A 164 -2.22 15.31 -2.39
N ILE A 165 -0.96 14.92 -2.46
CA ILE A 165 -0.54 13.53 -2.61
C ILE A 165 0.07 13.07 -1.29
N HIS A 166 -0.45 11.98 -0.74
CA HIS A 166 -0.01 11.36 0.49
C HIS A 166 0.59 10.00 0.15
N LEU A 167 1.87 9.77 0.45
CA LEU A 167 2.56 8.50 0.22
C LEU A 167 2.73 7.75 1.55
N ASP A 168 2.15 6.56 1.68
CA ASP A 168 2.33 5.68 2.84
C ASP A 168 3.35 4.58 2.53
N LEU A 169 4.52 4.70 3.13
CA LEU A 169 5.66 3.80 2.94
C LEU A 169 5.71 2.68 4.00
N THR A 170 4.85 2.73 5.01
CA THR A 170 4.93 1.93 6.23
C THR A 170 4.96 0.43 5.98
N HIS A 171 4.11 -0.03 5.07
CA HIS A 171 3.78 -1.45 4.92
C HIS A 171 4.39 -2.09 3.68
N GLY A 172 5.24 -1.36 2.94
CA GLY A 172 5.80 -1.83 1.69
C GLY A 172 6.92 -2.86 1.88
N LEU A 173 7.11 -3.71 0.88
CA LEU A 173 8.30 -4.56 0.79
C LEU A 173 9.51 -3.71 0.37
N ASN A 174 10.69 -3.99 0.95
CA ASN A 174 11.97 -3.28 0.76
C ASN A 174 12.09 -2.44 -0.52
N TYR A 175 12.06 -3.10 -1.69
CA TYR A 175 12.31 -2.41 -2.96
C TYR A 175 11.08 -1.66 -3.49
N LEU A 176 9.85 -2.12 -3.22
CA LEU A 176 8.62 -1.40 -3.57
C LEU A 176 8.48 -0.10 -2.76
N THR A 177 8.87 -0.12 -1.49
CA THR A 177 8.93 1.09 -0.66
C THR A 177 9.90 2.10 -1.22
N THR A 178 11.08 1.63 -1.63
CA THR A 178 12.10 2.48 -2.28
C THR A 178 11.58 3.04 -3.60
N LEU A 179 10.94 2.20 -4.42
CA LEU A 179 10.32 2.63 -5.68
C LEU A 179 9.23 3.67 -5.44
N LEU A 180 8.35 3.54 -4.45
CA LEU A 180 7.28 4.52 -4.23
C LEU A 180 7.86 5.84 -3.73
N ARG A 181 8.85 5.77 -2.83
CA ARG A 181 9.57 6.95 -2.34
C ARG A 181 10.21 7.74 -3.48
N ASP A 182 10.78 7.07 -4.47
CA ASP A 182 11.53 7.73 -5.55
C ASP A 182 10.61 8.10 -6.72
N LEU A 183 9.73 7.19 -7.15
CA LEU A 183 8.83 7.39 -8.28
C LEU A 183 7.63 8.28 -7.91
N GLY A 184 7.15 8.28 -6.67
CA GLY A 184 6.02 9.11 -6.24
C GLY A 184 6.26 10.61 -6.49
N PRO A 185 7.30 11.23 -5.89
CA PRO A 185 7.66 12.62 -6.12
C PRO A 185 7.99 12.91 -7.59
N PHE A 186 8.76 12.02 -8.25
CA PHE A 186 9.11 12.19 -9.65
C PHE A 186 7.87 12.26 -10.54
N THR A 187 6.94 11.33 -10.36
CA THR A 187 5.70 11.24 -11.13
C THR A 187 4.81 12.45 -10.87
N ALA A 188 4.67 12.87 -9.61
CA ALA A 188 3.92 14.06 -9.23
C ALA A 188 4.50 15.31 -9.91
N ALA A 189 5.81 15.52 -9.85
CA ALA A 189 6.47 16.66 -10.49
C ALA A 189 6.27 16.67 -12.01
N CYS A 190 6.43 15.53 -12.68
CA CYS A 190 6.16 15.40 -14.11
C CYS A 190 4.70 15.74 -14.45
N HIS A 191 3.75 15.25 -13.66
CA HIS A 191 2.34 15.53 -13.87
C HIS A 191 2.01 17.01 -13.65
N ALA A 192 2.49 17.61 -12.54
CA ALA A 192 2.34 19.02 -12.22
C ALA A 192 2.84 19.91 -13.36
N MET A 193 4.05 19.65 -13.88
CA MET A 193 4.62 20.40 -15.01
C MET A 193 3.83 20.20 -16.30
N ALA A 194 3.41 18.97 -16.61
CA ALA A 194 2.72 18.66 -17.85
C ALA A 194 1.29 19.22 -17.89
N LYS A 195 0.64 19.38 -16.74
CA LYS A 195 -0.76 19.80 -16.62
C LYS A 195 -0.93 21.23 -16.08
N GLY A 196 0.13 21.85 -15.56
CA GLY A 196 0.02 23.13 -14.88
C GLY A 196 -0.75 23.05 -13.56
N VAL A 197 -0.66 21.93 -12.85
CA VAL A 197 -1.39 21.64 -11.60
C VAL A 197 -0.47 21.90 -10.41
N ASP A 198 -0.98 22.57 -9.37
CA ASP A 198 -0.26 22.72 -8.09
C ASP A 198 -0.29 21.39 -7.31
N MET A 199 0.87 20.87 -6.93
CA MET A 199 0.96 19.59 -6.22
C MET A 199 1.71 19.72 -4.91
N ARG A 200 1.12 19.20 -3.83
CA ARG A 200 1.76 19.07 -2.52
C ARG A 200 1.95 17.61 -2.20
N LEU A 201 3.16 17.26 -1.77
CA LEU A 201 3.52 15.89 -1.43
C LEU A 201 3.74 15.76 0.07
N HIS A 202 3.17 14.70 0.65
CA HIS A 202 3.40 14.31 2.03
C HIS A 202 3.84 12.85 2.05
N VAL A 203 4.97 12.55 2.69
CA VAL A 203 5.48 11.18 2.79
C VAL A 203 5.39 10.72 4.23
N TYR A 204 4.77 9.57 4.46
CA TYR A 204 4.52 8.99 5.77
C TYR A 204 5.26 7.67 5.92
N ASN A 205 5.83 7.47 7.11
CA ASN A 205 6.32 6.17 7.55
C ASN A 205 6.06 6.00 9.04
N SER A 206 5.64 4.80 9.45
CA SER A 206 5.40 4.52 10.86
C SER A 206 6.67 4.17 11.61
N GLU A 207 6.63 4.38 12.93
CA GLU A 207 7.55 3.70 13.83
C GLU A 207 7.42 2.18 13.64
N PRO A 208 8.51 1.41 13.83
CA PRO A 208 8.46 -0.04 13.71
C PRO A 208 7.40 -0.66 14.62
N TYR A 209 6.68 -1.67 14.12
CA TYR A 209 5.76 -2.43 14.94
C TYR A 209 6.53 -3.06 16.12
N PRO A 210 6.08 -2.86 17.37
CA PRO A 210 6.84 -3.34 18.52
C PRO A 210 6.93 -4.86 18.51
N SER A 211 8.13 -5.38 18.71
CA SER A 211 8.33 -6.81 18.93
C SER A 211 7.56 -7.26 20.18
N PRO A 212 7.10 -8.53 20.25
CA PRO A 212 6.43 -9.05 21.44
C PRO A 212 7.30 -8.78 22.66
N ARG A 213 6.84 -7.91 23.56
CA ARG A 213 7.52 -7.69 24.84
C ARG A 213 7.27 -8.92 25.71
N PRO A 214 8.21 -9.30 26.60
CA PRO A 214 7.94 -10.26 27.66
C PRO A 214 6.63 -9.90 28.38
N SER A 215 5.85 -10.92 28.75
CA SER A 215 4.44 -10.85 29.19
C SER A 215 4.13 -9.92 30.40
N SER A 216 5.13 -9.26 30.98
CA SER A 216 5.01 -8.40 32.15
C SER A 216 4.59 -6.95 31.86
N ILE A 217 4.40 -6.56 30.59
CA ILE A 217 3.96 -5.20 30.22
C ILE A 217 2.64 -5.30 29.45
N GLN A 218 1.51 -5.10 30.14
CA GLN A 218 0.19 -5.02 29.53
C GLN A 218 -0.03 -3.64 28.87
N GLY A 219 -0.27 -3.63 27.57
CA GLY A 219 -0.66 -2.46 26.78
C GLY A 219 -0.67 -2.76 25.29
N SER A 220 -1.60 -2.18 24.53
CA SER A 220 -1.59 -2.31 23.06
C SER A 220 -0.36 -1.60 22.47
N PRO A 221 0.20 -2.09 21.33
CA PRO A 221 1.22 -1.38 20.57
C PRO A 221 0.80 0.05 20.23
N TYR A 222 1.65 1.03 20.57
CA TYR A 222 1.51 2.39 20.06
C TYR A 222 2.52 2.61 18.95
N ILE A 223 2.07 3.20 17.84
CA ILE A 223 2.88 3.46 16.66
C ILE A 223 2.65 4.92 16.23
N ARG A 224 3.71 5.72 16.12
CA ARG A 224 3.61 7.07 15.56
C ARG A 224 3.81 7.06 14.05
N LEU A 225 3.03 7.85 13.31
CA LEU A 225 3.34 8.17 11.92
C LEU A 225 4.12 9.48 11.86
N ALA A 226 5.31 9.43 11.27
CA ALA A 226 6.10 10.62 10.96
C ALA A 226 5.83 11.04 9.51
N SER A 227 5.65 12.35 9.29
CA SER A 227 5.65 12.94 7.96
C SER A 227 6.98 13.64 7.70
N SER A 228 7.64 13.37 6.57
CA SER A 228 8.72 14.23 6.07
C SER A 228 8.14 15.27 5.11
N LEU A 229 8.50 16.54 5.34
CA LEU A 229 8.26 17.65 4.42
C LEU A 229 9.36 17.71 3.37
#